data_AF-A0A963CYE2-F1
#
_entry.id   AF-A0A963CYE2-F1
#
_cell.length_a   1.000
_cell.length_b   1.000
_cell.length_c   1.000
_cell.angle_alpha   90.00
_cell.angle_beta   90.00
_cell.angle_gamma   90.00
#
_symmetry.space_group_name_H-M   'P 1'
#
loop_
_entity.id
_entity.type
_entity.pdbx_description
1 polymer ?
#
loop_
_entity_poly.entity_id
_entity_poly.type
_entity_poly.pdbx_seq_one_letter_code
_entity_poly.pdbx_strand_id
1 'polypeptide(L)' 'MFFVFVMATLGITYWAASRTKSTADFYTAGGGISGFQNGLAIAGDYMSAATLLGISAMAFSRGVDA' A
#
# COMPACT_ATOMS: atom_id res chain seq x y z
N MET A 1 1.64 -18.93 6.47
CA MET A 1 1.08 -17.89 5.59
C MET A 1 0.91 -16.56 6.32
N PHE A 2 -0.02 -16.41 7.28
CA PHE A 2 -0.25 -15.13 7.99
C PHE A 2 1.03 -14.51 8.59
N PHE A 3 1.72 -15.23 9.48
CA PHE A 3 2.94 -14.72 10.11
C PHE A 3 4.08 -14.46 9.12
N VAL A 4 4.18 -15.24 8.04
CA VAL A 4 5.18 -15.00 6.98
C VAL A 4 4.91 -13.65 6.31
N PHE A 5 3.65 -13.36 5.99
CA PHE A 5 3.26 -12.09 5.39
C PHE A 5 3.53 -10.91 6.33
N VAL A 6 3.12 -11.02 7.59
CA VAL A 6 3.36 -9.98 8.61
C VAL A 6 4.86 -9.71 8.79
N MET A 7 5.67 -10.76 8.94
CA MET A 7 7.11 -10.62 9.12
C MET A 7 7.79 -10.04 7.87
N ALA A 8 7.34 -10.41 6.68
CA ALA A 8 7.82 -9.84 5.43
C ALA A 8 7.51 -8.33 5.35
N THR A 9 6.27 -7.92 5.65
CA THR A 9 5.87 -6.51 5.67
C THR A 9 6.72 -5.71 6.67
N LEU A 10 6.83 -6.20 7.91
CA LEU A 10 7.65 -5.54 8.94
C LEU A 10 9.13 -5.47 8.56
N GLY A 11 9.68 -6.52 7.96
CA GLY A 11 11.06 -6.55 7.47
C GLY A 11 11.33 -5.51 6.38
N ILE A 12 10.42 -5.38 5.41
CA ILE A 12 10.52 -4.36 4.35
C ILE A 12 10.42 -2.96 4.93
N THR A 13 9.47 -2.71 5.85
CA THR A 13 9.29 -1.41 6.50
C THR A 13 10.52 -1.03 7.33
N TYR A 14 11.08 -1.97 8.09
CA TYR A 14 12.30 -1.73 8.87
C TYR A 14 13.50 -1.40 7.96
N TRP A 15 13.67 -2.16 6.88
CA TRP A 15 14.70 -1.89 5.88
C TRP A 15 14.53 -0.51 5.25
N ALA A 16 13.31 -0.14 4.85
CA ALA A 16 13.02 1.17 4.28
C ALA A 16 13.29 2.31 5.28
N ALA A 17 12.84 2.16 6.53
CA ALA A 17 13.10 3.13 7.58
C ALA A 17 14.60 3.34 7.85
N SER A 18 15.41 2.27 7.73
CA SER A 18 16.87 2.38 7.90
C SER A 18 17.56 3.22 6.82
N ARG A 19 16.93 3.38 5.63
CA ARG A 19 17.43 4.17 4.49
C ARG A 19 17.09 5.65 4.58
N THR A 20 16.07 6.04 5.35
CA THR A 20 15.70 7.44 5.56
C THR A 20 16.71 8.12 6.49
N LYS A 21 17.52 9.06 5.98
CA LYS A 21 18.57 9.74 6.76
C LYS A 21 18.37 11.26 6.87
N SER A 22 17.57 11.86 6.00
CA SER A 22 17.28 13.29 5.99
C SER A 22 15.78 13.58 5.94
N THR A 23 15.41 14.83 6.22
CA THR A 23 14.02 15.31 6.08
C THR A 23 13.55 15.25 4.63
N ALA A 24 14.45 15.45 3.66
CA ALA A 24 14.14 15.30 2.25
C ALA A 24 13.83 13.83 1.88
N ASP A 25 14.57 12.86 2.45
CA ASP A 25 14.26 11.45 2.26
C ASP A 25 12.91 11.06 2.86
N PHE A 26 12.49 11.71 3.95
CA PHE A 26 11.22 11.44 4.60
C PHE A 26 10.03 12.04 3.83
N TYR A 27 10.14 13.30 3.39
CA TYR A 27 9.02 14.01 2.76
C TYR A 27 8.92 13.80 1.25
N THR A 28 10.05 13.68 0.54
CA THR A 28 10.07 13.60 -0.92
C THR A 28 10.77 12.35 -1.43
N ALA A 29 11.11 11.40 -0.54
CA ALA A 29 11.90 10.22 -0.88
C ALA A 29 13.19 10.57 -1.65
N GLY A 30 13.79 11.73 -1.33
CA GLY A 30 14.98 12.25 -2.01
C GLY A 30 14.76 12.61 -3.48
N GLY A 31 13.51 12.74 -3.94
CA GLY A 31 13.16 12.98 -5.34
C GLY A 31 13.32 11.76 -6.26
N GLY A 32 13.54 10.57 -5.70
CA GLY A 32 13.90 9.35 -6.46
C GLY A 32 12.75 8.44 -6.90
N ILE A 33 11.49 8.80 -6.63
CA ILE A 33 10.33 7.96 -6.98
C ILE A 33 9.88 8.25 -8.41
N SER A 34 9.87 7.21 -9.26
CA SER A 34 9.34 7.29 -10.62
C SER A 34 7.81 7.37 -10.64
N GLY A 35 7.23 7.89 -11.72
CA GLY A 35 5.77 7.99 -11.88
C GLY A 35 5.04 6.66 -11.76
N PHE A 36 5.64 5.56 -12.24
CA PHE A 36 5.06 4.23 -12.09
C PHE A 36 5.07 3.74 -10.63
N GLN A 37 6.17 3.92 -9.90
CA GLN A 37 6.25 3.57 -8.48
C GLN A 37 5.26 4.38 -7.64
N ASN A 38 5.11 5.69 -7.93
CA ASN A 38 4.12 6.53 -7.28
C ASN A 38 2.70 6.08 -7.60
N GLY A 39 2.40 5.79 -8.87
CA GLY A 39 1.09 5.29 -9.29
C GLY A 39 0.72 3.96 -8.63
N LEU A 40 1.68 3.05 -8.51
CA LEU A 40 1.49 1.77 -7.82
C LEU A 40 1.26 1.97 -6.31
N ALA A 41 2.00 2.88 -5.67
CA ALA A 41 1.82 3.19 -4.25
C ALA A 41 0.41 3.74 -3.98
N ILE A 42 -0.06 4.69 -4.80
CA ILE A 42 -1.42 5.26 -4.69
C ILE A 42 -2.49 4.19 -4.90
N ALA A 43 -2.32 3.32 -5.89
CA ALA A 43 -3.24 2.21 -6.12
C ALA A 43 -3.29 1.25 -4.93
N GLY A 44 -2.13 1.01 -4.30
CA GLY A 44 -2.02 0.24 -3.06
C GLY A 44 -2.75 0.90 -1.89
N ASP A 45 -2.53 2.18 -1.65
CA ASP A 45 -3.16 2.94 -0.57
C ASP A 45 -4.69 3.05 -0.73
N TYR A 46 -5.19 3.06 -1.97
CA TYR A 46 -6.62 3.00 -2.25
C TYR A 46 -7.26 1.65 -1.85
N MET A 47 -6.48 0.57 -1.86
CA MET A 47 -6.95 -0.77 -1.52
C MET A 47 -6.81 -1.03 -0.02
N SER A 48 -7.95 -1.25 0.65
CA SER A 48 -8.03 -1.66 2.05
C SER A 48 -8.92 -2.90 2.19
N ALA A 49 -8.84 -3.56 3.35
CA ALA A 49 -9.75 -4.66 3.66
C ALA A 49 -11.22 -4.20 3.64
N ALA A 50 -11.49 -2.95 4.05
CA ALA A 50 -12.82 -2.37 4.01
C ALA A 50 -13.32 -2.16 2.57
N THR A 51 -12.47 -1.68 1.66
CA THR A 51 -12.82 -1.55 0.24
C THR A 51 -13.07 -2.92 -0.40
N LEU A 52 -12.25 -3.92 -0.09
CA LEU A 52 -12.46 -5.30 -0.57
C LEU A 52 -13.79 -5.87 -0.09
N LEU A 53 -14.05 -5.83 1.21
CA LEU A 53 -15.28 -6.39 1.80
C LEU A 53 -16.51 -5.59 1.38
N GLY A 54 -16.39 -4.26 1.30
CA GLY A 54 -17.47 -3.36 0.91
C GLY A 54 -17.92 -3.56 -0.53
N ILE A 55 -16.98 -3.61 -1.48
CA ILE A 55 -17.29 -3.88 -2.89
C ILE A 55 -17.83 -5.30 -3.06
N SER A 56 -17.25 -6.27 -2.35
CA SER A 56 -17.73 -7.67 -2.40
C SER A 56 -19.15 -7.82 -1.87
N ALA A 57 -19.48 -7.16 -0.75
CA ALA A 57 -20.82 -7.15 -0.17
C ALA A 57 -21.82 -6.39 -1.05
N MET A 58 -21.41 -5.28 -1.65
CA MET A 58 -22.25 -4.51 -2.58
C MET A 58 -22.56 -5.33 -3.84
N ALA A 59 -21.54 -5.97 -4.43
CA ALA A 59 -21.71 -6.86 -5.58
C ALA A 59 -22.61 -8.06 -5.26
N PHE A 60 -22.45 -8.67 -4.08
CA PHE A 60 -23.32 -9.76 -3.61
C PHE A 60 -24.78 -9.32 -3.44
N SER A 61 -25.01 -8.09 -2.94
CA SER A 61 -26.36 -7.62 -2.58
C SER A 61 -27.11 -6.92 -3.73
N ARG A 62 -26.41 -6.24 -4.64
CA ARG A 62 -27.00 -5.41 -5.69
C ARG A 62 -26.55 -5.78 -7.10
N GLY A 63 -25.55 -6.65 -7.25
CA GLY A 63 -24.89 -6.89 -8.53
C GLY A 63 -23.79 -5.86 -8.82
N VAL A 64 -23.07 -6.04 -9.93
CA VAL A 64 -21.90 -5.22 -10.29
C VAL A 64 -22.30 -3.95 -11.04
N ASP A 65 -23.47 -3.96 -11.69
CA ASP A 65 -23.96 -2.91 -12.60
C ASP A 65 -25.15 -2.11 -12.05
N ALA A 66 -25.41 -2.20 -10.74
CA ALA A 66 -26.55 -1.55 -10.08
C ALA A 66 -26.28 -0.12 -9.62
#